data_AF-A0A256ZN16-F1
#
_entry.id   AF-A0A256ZN16-F1
#
_cell.length_a   1.000
_cell.length_b   1.000
_cell.length_c   1.000
_cell.angle_alpha   90.00
_cell.angle_beta   90.00
_cell.angle_gamma   90.00
#
_symmetry.space_group_name_H-M   'P 1'
#
loop_
_entity.id
_entity.type
_entity.pdbx_description
1 polymer ?
#
loop_
_entity_poly.entity_id
_entity_poly.type
_entity_poly.pdbx_seq_one_letter_code
_entity_poly.pdbx_strand_id
1 'polypeptide(L)'
;MAQLSKKLFGLLLIAVVLFCSGCAEKRQTETTLGPGDYSFTIEHQGIERFYLMHVPEGYDENNPTPLVFAFHGRLGNGRYMKENYNFLEESNKKGFIVVFPVIDLHRGMLGNAVHMLSKATAMMLDL
;
A
#
# COMPACT_ATOMS: atom_id res chain seq x y z
N MET A 1 -47.48 42.55 -9.49
CA MET A 1 -46.46 41.80 -8.72
C MET A 1 -46.84 40.33 -8.78
N ALA A 2 -46.02 39.51 -9.44
CA ALA A 2 -46.38 38.18 -9.89
C ALA A 2 -46.52 37.19 -8.72
N GLN A 3 -47.68 36.53 -8.63
CA GLN A 3 -47.93 35.43 -7.70
C GLN A 3 -47.07 34.24 -8.11
N LEU A 4 -46.03 33.97 -7.33
CA LEU A 4 -45.16 32.80 -7.49
C LEU A 4 -46.03 31.55 -7.31
N SER A 5 -46.42 30.94 -8.43
CA SER A 5 -47.39 29.84 -8.42
C SER A 5 -46.85 28.66 -7.60
N LYS A 6 -47.71 28.02 -6.79
CA LYS A 6 -47.36 26.83 -5.99
C LYS A 6 -46.74 25.70 -6.84
N LYS A 7 -47.00 25.70 -8.15
CA LYS A 7 -46.38 24.82 -9.14
C LYS A 7 -44.87 25.06 -9.31
N LEU A 8 -44.43 26.31 -9.19
CA LEU A 8 -43.02 26.69 -9.26
C LEU A 8 -42.25 26.26 -8.00
N PHE A 9 -42.90 26.28 -6.83
CA PHE A 9 -42.32 25.78 -5.58
C PHE A 9 -42.21 24.24 -5.58
N GLY A 10 -43.21 23.54 -6.13
CA GLY A 10 -43.15 22.09 -6.33
C GLY A 10 -42.04 21.64 -7.29
N LEU A 11 -41.83 22.39 -8.39
CA LEU A 11 -40.74 22.14 -9.34
C LEU A 11 -39.35 22.35 -8.71
N LEU A 12 -39.20 23.36 -7.85
CA LEU A 12 -37.95 23.63 -7.13
C LEU A 12 -37.60 22.51 -6.14
N LEU A 13 -38.59 21.98 -5.41
CA LEU A 13 -38.40 20.87 -4.47
C LEU A 13 -37.97 19.57 -5.18
N ILE A 14 -38.57 19.27 -6.34
CA ILE A 14 -38.18 18.10 -7.14
C ILE A 14 -36.74 18.24 -7.65
N ALA A 15 -36.33 19.44 -8.07
CA ALA A 15 -34.97 19.71 -8.54
C ALA A 15 -33.91 19.53 -7.42
N VAL A 16 -34.22 19.95 -6.18
CA VAL A 16 -33.33 19.79 -5.02
C VAL A 16 -33.15 18.32 -4.63
N VAL A 17 -34.23 17.53 -4.67
CA VAL A 17 -34.17 16.09 -4.36
C VAL A 17 -33.35 15.32 -5.40
N LEU A 18 -33.47 15.67 -6.69
CA LEU A 18 -32.67 15.05 -7.77
C LEU A 18 -31.17 15.39 -7.68
N PHE A 19 -30.81 16.53 -7.08
CA PHE A 19 -29.41 16.95 -6.90
C PHE A 19 -28.72 16.27 -5.70
N CYS A 20 -29.51 15.66 -4.78
CA CYS A 20 -29.00 15.03 -3.55
C CYS A 20 -28.59 13.55 -3.69
N SER A 21 -28.83 12.91 -4.85
CA SER A 21 -28.52 11.48 -5.05
C SER A 21 -27.03 11.18 -5.34
N GLY A 22 -26.13 12.14 -5.13
CA GLY A 22 -24.72 12.07 -5.52
C GLY A 22 -23.75 11.45 -4.50
N CYS A 23 -24.14 11.23 -3.24
CA CYS A 23 -23.22 10.67 -2.23
C CYS A 23 -23.36 9.14 -2.11
N ALA A 24 -23.10 8.42 -3.21
CA ALA A 24 -22.77 7.00 -3.12
C ALA A 24 -21.26 6.88 -2.82
N GLU A 25 -20.89 7.02 -1.55
CA GLU A 25 -19.54 6.70 -1.06
C GLU A 25 -19.27 5.22 -1.40
N LYS A 26 -18.35 4.99 -2.33
CA LYS A 26 -17.95 3.65 -2.76
C LYS A 26 -17.20 3.02 -1.58
N ARG A 27 -17.90 2.29 -0.72
CA ARG A 27 -17.32 1.55 0.40
C ARG A 27 -16.21 0.66 -0.16
N GLN A 28 -14.96 1.04 0.08
CA GLN A 28 -13.83 0.16 -0.18
C GLN A 28 -14.04 -1.05 0.73
N THR A 29 -14.32 -2.18 0.12
CA THR A 29 -14.17 -3.48 0.79
C THR A 29 -12.68 -3.60 1.11
N GLU A 30 -12.31 -3.19 2.32
CA GLU A 30 -11.09 -3.62 3.01
C GLU A 30 -10.96 -5.12 2.76
N THR A 31 -10.05 -5.49 1.86
CA THR A 31 -9.80 -6.89 1.57
C THR A 31 -8.95 -7.39 2.70
N THR A 32 -9.57 -8.05 3.68
CA THR A 32 -8.82 -8.75 4.73
C THR A 32 -7.81 -9.68 4.06
N LEU A 33 -6.53 -9.45 4.32
CA LEU A 33 -5.45 -10.31 3.84
C LEU A 33 -5.48 -11.60 4.67
N GLY A 34 -5.82 -12.71 4.01
CA GLY A 34 -5.73 -14.04 4.60
C GLY A 34 -4.30 -14.59 4.57
N PRO A 35 -4.13 -15.87 4.92
CA PRO A 35 -2.86 -16.57 4.71
C PRO A 35 -2.40 -16.54 3.26
N GLY A 36 -1.09 -16.41 3.06
CA GLY A 36 -0.51 -16.44 1.71
C GLY A 36 0.72 -15.57 1.53
N ASP A 37 1.22 -15.58 0.30
CA ASP A 37 2.36 -14.78 -0.14
C ASP A 37 1.89 -13.55 -0.91
N TYR A 38 2.45 -12.40 -0.57
CA TYR A 38 2.10 -11.10 -1.13
C TYR A 38 3.33 -10.33 -1.60
N SER A 39 3.09 -9.39 -2.50
CA SER A 39 4.09 -8.46 -3.05
C SER A 39 3.53 -7.05 -2.97
N PHE A 40 4.31 -6.15 -2.38
CA PHE A 40 3.86 -4.78 -2.12
C PHE A 40 4.96 -3.77 -2.43
N THR A 41 4.53 -2.53 -2.64
CA THR A 41 5.42 -1.37 -2.69
C THR A 41 5.01 -0.36 -1.63
N ILE A 42 5.99 0.37 -1.10
CA ILE A 42 5.80 1.58 -0.29
C ILE A 42 6.63 2.71 -0.87
N GLU A 43 6.13 3.94 -0.81
CA GLU A 43 6.93 5.13 -1.09
C GLU A 43 7.64 5.56 0.19
N HIS A 44 8.94 5.82 0.10
CA HIS A 44 9.71 6.42 1.18
C HIS A 44 10.78 7.36 0.64
N GLN A 45 10.63 8.66 0.92
CA GLN A 45 11.51 9.74 0.47
C GLN A 45 11.63 9.85 -1.06
N GLY A 46 10.49 9.80 -1.75
CA GLY A 46 10.39 9.86 -3.21
C GLY A 46 10.85 8.59 -3.93
N ILE A 47 11.13 7.51 -3.19
CA ILE A 47 11.63 6.26 -3.75
C ILE A 47 10.62 5.14 -3.47
N GLU A 48 10.19 4.45 -4.52
CA GLU A 48 9.40 3.23 -4.40
C GLU A 48 10.29 2.08 -3.90
N ARG A 49 9.89 1.46 -2.78
CA ARG A 49 10.55 0.32 -2.16
C ARG A 49 9.65 -0.90 -2.29
N PHE A 50 10.22 -2.00 -2.75
CA PHE A 50 9.50 -3.26 -2.94
C PHE A 50 9.81 -4.25 -1.81
N TYR A 51 8.79 -4.98 -1.36
CA TYR A 51 8.95 -6.07 -0.40
C TYR A 51 7.99 -7.22 -0.68
N LEU A 52 8.41 -8.40 -0.24
CA LEU A 52 7.58 -9.60 -0.20
C LEU A 52 7.09 -9.80 1.22
N MET A 53 5.89 -10.34 1.38
CA MET A 53 5.32 -10.66 2.69
C MET A 53 4.73 -12.07 2.66
N HIS A 54 4.86 -12.79 3.76
CA HIS A 54 4.18 -14.06 3.98
C HIS A 54 3.33 -13.99 5.25
N VAL A 55 2.04 -14.27 5.09
CA VAL A 55 1.05 -14.38 6.17
C VAL A 55 0.86 -15.88 6.47
N PRO A 56 1.05 -16.32 7.73
CA PRO A 56 1.04 -17.74 8.06
C PRO A 56 -0.37 -18.35 7.95
N GLU A 57 -0.44 -19.66 7.72
CA GLU A 57 -1.71 -20.42 7.62
C GLU A 57 -2.64 -20.26 8.83
N GLY A 58 -2.06 -20.12 10.03
CA GLY A 58 -2.80 -19.91 11.27
C GLY A 58 -3.14 -18.46 11.62
N TYR A 59 -3.01 -17.52 10.68
CA TYR A 59 -3.32 -16.11 10.92
C TYR A 59 -4.79 -15.90 11.26
N ASP A 60 -5.03 -15.22 12.38
CA ASP A 60 -6.35 -14.76 12.83
C ASP A 60 -6.28 -13.24 13.04
N GLU A 61 -7.07 -12.49 12.26
CA GLU A 61 -7.12 -11.03 12.31
C GLU A 61 -7.54 -10.47 13.68
N ASN A 62 -8.17 -11.29 14.52
CA ASN A 62 -8.61 -10.90 15.85
C ASN A 62 -7.52 -11.04 16.92
N ASN A 63 -6.39 -11.66 16.57
CA ASN A 63 -5.27 -11.89 17.48
C ASN A 63 -4.04 -11.06 17.07
N PRO A 64 -3.43 -10.29 17.99
CA PRO A 64 -2.19 -9.59 17.71
C PRO A 64 -1.10 -10.55 17.23
N THR A 65 -0.65 -10.36 15.98
CA THR A 65 0.32 -11.23 15.32
C THR A 65 1.67 -10.50 15.18
N PRO A 66 2.81 -11.10 15.58
CA PRO A 66 4.12 -10.50 15.41
C PRO A 66 4.47 -10.27 13.94
N LEU A 67 5.11 -9.14 13.64
CA LEU A 67 5.67 -8.82 12.33
C LEU A 67 7.21 -8.88 12.39
N VAL A 68 7.81 -9.73 11.56
CA VAL A 68 9.27 -9.94 11.51
C VAL A 68 9.82 -9.44 10.18
N PHE A 69 10.85 -8.60 10.23
CA PHE A 69 11.59 -8.16 9.04
C PHE A 69 12.84 -9.01 8.85
N ALA A 70 12.90 -9.75 7.75
CA ALA A 70 14.00 -10.61 7.36
C ALA A 70 14.94 -9.87 6.39
N PHE A 71 15.92 -9.15 6.93
CA PHE A 71 16.93 -8.45 6.14
C PHE A 71 18.03 -9.39 5.68
N HIS A 72 18.29 -9.39 4.38
CA HIS A 72 19.38 -10.15 3.80
C HIS A 72 20.75 -9.48 4.05
N GLY A 73 21.83 -10.28 4.00
CA GLY A 73 23.20 -9.79 4.09
C GLY A 73 23.69 -9.05 2.83
N ARG A 74 24.96 -8.65 2.85
CA ARG A 74 25.64 -8.00 1.72
C ARG A 74 25.61 -8.92 0.49
N LEU A 75 25.32 -8.36 -0.70
CA LEU A 75 25.10 -9.08 -1.96
C LEU A 75 23.88 -10.02 -1.98
N GLY A 76 23.05 -10.03 -0.94
CA GLY A 76 21.82 -10.81 -0.89
C GLY A 76 20.63 -10.10 -1.56
N ASN A 77 19.50 -10.82 -1.60
CA ASN A 77 18.20 -10.29 -2.00
C ASN A 77 17.11 -10.94 -1.12
N GLY A 78 16.10 -10.17 -0.70
CA GLY A 78 14.96 -10.67 0.06
C GLY A 78 14.23 -11.84 -0.60
N ARG A 79 14.16 -11.87 -1.95
CA ARG A 79 13.58 -13.01 -2.71
C ARG A 79 14.37 -14.29 -2.47
N TYR A 80 15.70 -14.20 -2.59
CA TYR A 80 16.58 -15.35 -2.33
C TYR A 80 16.45 -15.83 -0.88
N MET A 81 16.38 -14.90 0.07
CA MET A 81 16.19 -15.24 1.49
C MET A 81 14.84 -15.93 1.74
N LYS A 82 13.75 -15.43 1.15
CA LYS A 82 12.41 -16.05 1.23
C LYS A 82 12.43 -17.51 0.79
N GLU A 83 13.16 -17.79 -0.30
CA GLU A 83 13.20 -19.12 -0.94
C GLU A 83 14.15 -20.11 -0.25
N ASN A 84 15.19 -19.63 0.47
CA ASN A 84 16.30 -20.49 0.88
C ASN A 84 16.56 -20.55 2.41
N TYR A 85 15.89 -19.73 3.23
CA TYR A 85 16.25 -19.55 4.66
C TYR A 85 15.15 -20.06 5.61
N ASN A 86 14.21 -20.88 5.13
CA ASN A 86 13.12 -21.52 5.91
C ASN A 86 12.21 -20.57 6.72
N PHE A 87 12.22 -19.27 6.45
CA PHE A 87 11.37 -18.31 7.16
C PHE A 87 9.87 -18.56 6.98
N LEU A 88 9.44 -19.09 5.83
CA LEU A 88 8.03 -19.43 5.59
C LEU A 88 7.55 -20.57 6.50
N GLU A 89 8.34 -21.64 6.60
CA GLU A 89 8.03 -22.77 7.48
C GLU A 89 7.99 -22.33 8.95
N GLU A 90 9.00 -21.56 9.38
CA GLU A 90 9.06 -21.04 10.75
C GLU A 90 7.92 -20.07 11.07
N SER A 91 7.55 -19.24 10.10
CA SER A 91 6.39 -18.34 10.15
C SER A 91 5.10 -19.12 10.37
N ASN A 92 4.84 -20.15 9.56
CA ASN A 92 3.68 -21.02 9.72
C ASN A 92 3.66 -21.73 11.08
N LYS A 93 4.81 -22.21 11.53
CA LYS A 93 4.93 -22.96 12.79
C LYS A 93 4.76 -22.08 14.03
N LYS A 94 5.27 -20.84 14.00
CA LYS A 94 5.32 -19.94 15.16
C LYS A 94 4.28 -18.82 15.13
N GLY A 95 3.56 -18.65 14.01
CA GLY A 95 2.48 -17.68 13.88
C GLY A 95 2.97 -16.24 13.86
N PHE A 96 4.01 -15.92 13.07
CA PHE A 96 4.41 -14.53 12.80
C PHE A 96 4.22 -14.21 11.32
N ILE A 97 3.95 -12.96 10.97
CA ILE A 97 4.02 -12.47 9.58
C ILE A 97 5.49 -12.13 9.30
N VAL A 98 6.01 -12.52 8.14
CA VAL A 98 7.39 -12.20 7.74
C VAL A 98 7.44 -11.34 6.49
N VAL A 99 8.25 -10.28 6.55
CA VAL A 99 8.49 -9.34 5.46
C VAL A 99 9.94 -9.45 5.00
N PHE A 100 10.13 -9.56 3.69
CA PHE A 100 11.43 -9.61 3.02
C PHE A 100 11.60 -8.36 2.16
N PRO A 101 12.32 -7.34 2.63
CA PRO A 101 12.73 -6.22 1.79
C PRO A 101 13.58 -6.71 0.62
N VAL A 102 13.23 -6.26 -0.58
CA VAL A 102 13.89 -6.69 -1.82
C VAL A 102 14.68 -5.53 -2.41
N ILE A 103 15.90 -5.82 -2.85
CA ILE A 103 16.62 -4.93 -3.75
C ILE A 103 16.14 -5.24 -5.18
N ASP A 104 15.38 -4.31 -5.78
CA ASP A 104 15.03 -4.37 -7.20
C ASP A 104 16.02 -3.50 -8.00
N LEU A 105 16.97 -4.16 -8.68
CA LEU A 105 17.95 -3.50 -9.53
C LEU A 105 17.33 -2.97 -10.84
N HIS A 106 16.20 -3.51 -11.29
CA HIS A 106 15.54 -3.11 -12.55
C HIS A 106 14.60 -1.93 -12.37
N ARG A 107 13.90 -1.82 -11.23
CA ARG A 107 13.02 -0.66 -10.93
C ARG A 107 13.72 0.48 -10.21
N GLY A 108 14.77 0.19 -9.45
CA GLY A 108 15.55 1.21 -8.77
C GLY A 108 16.23 2.19 -9.74
N MET A 109 16.82 1.73 -10.85
CA MET A 109 17.62 2.65 -11.68
C MET A 109 16.79 3.63 -12.51
N LEU A 110 15.61 3.23 -12.99
CA LEU A 110 14.81 4.08 -13.89
C LEU A 110 14.06 5.19 -13.15
N GLY A 111 13.62 4.96 -11.91
CA GLY A 111 13.04 6.01 -11.05
C GLY A 111 14.09 6.88 -10.36
N ASN A 112 15.27 6.31 -10.05
CA ASN A 112 16.26 6.99 -9.22
C ASN A 112 17.28 7.81 -10.03
N ALA A 113 17.38 7.69 -11.35
CA ALA A 113 18.30 8.54 -12.12
C ALA A 113 17.96 10.03 -11.95
N VAL A 114 16.66 10.38 -12.00
CA VAL A 114 16.19 11.76 -11.80
C VAL A 114 16.36 12.21 -10.35
N HIS A 115 16.12 11.31 -9.39
CA HIS A 115 16.21 11.62 -7.95
C HIS A 115 17.65 11.66 -7.43
N MET A 116 18.57 10.86 -7.99
CA MET A 116 20.00 10.92 -7.67
C MET A 116 20.67 12.15 -8.26
N LEU A 117 20.28 12.57 -9.46
CA LEU A 117 20.76 13.84 -10.04
C LEU A 117 20.32 15.04 -9.20
N SER A 118 19.07 15.08 -8.71
CA SER A 118 18.62 16.21 -7.86
C SER A 118 19.29 16.21 -6.48
N LYS A 119 19.49 15.04 -5.87
CA LYS A 119 20.12 14.93 -4.53
C LYS A 119 21.63 15.16 -4.57
N ALA A 120 22.32 14.74 -5.63
CA ALA A 120 23.73 15.08 -5.85
C ALA A 120 23.93 16.58 -6.11
N THR A 121 23.01 17.21 -6.84
CA THR A 121 23.03 18.67 -7.07
C THR A 121 22.78 19.45 -5.77
N ALA A 122 21.87 18.97 -4.90
CA ALA A 122 21.65 19.57 -3.58
C ALA A 122 22.88 19.43 -2.65
N MET A 123 23.53 18.26 -2.63
CA MET A 123 24.73 18.03 -1.82
C MET A 123 25.97 18.83 -2.29
N MET A 124 26.04 19.23 -3.55
CA MET A 124 27.13 20.07 -4.08
C MET A 124 26.94 21.58 -3.83
N LEU A 125 25.73 22.01 -3.44
CA LEU A 125 25.43 23.43 -3.16
C LEU A 125 25.54 23.78 -1.67
N ASP A 126 25.77 22.79 -0.81
CA ASP A 126 25.96 22.93 0.65
C ASP A 126 27.44 22.78 1.08
N LEU A 127 28.39 22.93 0.15
CA LEU A 127 29.85 22.96 0.40
C LEU A 127 30.46 24.30 -0.02
#